data_AF-A0A853JF25-F1
#
_entry.id   AF-A0A853JF25-F1
#
_cell.length_a   1.000
_cell.length_b   1.000
_cell.length_c   1.000
_cell.angle_alpha   90.00
_cell.angle_beta   90.00
_cell.angle_gamma   90.00
#
_symmetry.space_group_name_H-M   'P 1'
#
loop_
_entity.id
_entity.type
_entity.pdbx_description
1 polymer ?
#
loop_
_entity_poly.entity_id
_entity_poly.type
_entity_poly.pdbx_seq_one_letter_code
_entity_poly.pdbx_strand_id
1 'polypeptide(L)' 'MKSTTAMNAASLRSPHAVTVSVPASVANDLGKMNEVTKSILGRLGCEGCHSGFDIRYLIERDFRVNPDLRIEGFSPHVGF' A
#
# COMPACT_ATOMS: atom_id res chain seq x y z
N MET A 1 20.49 30.53 -19.01
CA MET A 1 20.93 29.57 -17.96
C MET A 1 19.67 29.05 -17.29
N LYS A 2 19.34 27.75 -17.44
CA LYS A 2 18.12 27.17 -16.85
C LYS A 2 18.39 26.90 -15.37
N SER A 3 17.55 27.49 -14.51
CA SER A 3 17.63 27.37 -13.06
C SER A 3 17.41 25.91 -12.64
N THR A 4 18.43 25.29 -12.05
CA THR A 4 18.34 23.98 -11.41
C THR A 4 17.67 24.16 -10.06
N THR A 5 16.34 24.16 -10.03
CA THR A 5 15.58 24.08 -8.78
C THR A 5 15.61 22.64 -8.29
N ALA A 6 16.21 22.40 -7.12
CA ALA A 6 16.16 21.10 -6.46
C ALA A 6 14.69 20.68 -6.22
N MET A 7 14.29 19.54 -6.77
CA MET A 7 12.97 18.96 -6.50
C MET A 7 12.88 18.62 -5.00
N ASN A 8 11.96 19.26 -4.31
CA ASN A 8 11.70 19.01 -2.89
C ASN A 8 11.04 17.62 -2.75
N ALA A 9 11.45 16.79 -1.78
CA ALA A 9 10.97 15.40 -1.65
C ALA A 9 9.44 15.28 -1.44
N ALA A 10 8.78 16.35 -1.00
CA ALA A 10 7.32 16.46 -0.95
C ALA A 10 6.66 16.49 -2.35
N SER A 11 7.38 16.91 -3.38
CA SER A 11 6.92 17.02 -4.78
C SER A 11 7.02 15.70 -5.58
N LEU A 12 7.49 14.61 -4.97
CA LEU A 12 7.54 13.29 -5.62
C LEU A 12 6.29 12.44 -5.42
N ARG A 13 5.31 12.90 -4.64
CA ARG A 13 4.05 12.15 -4.47
C ARG A 13 3.14 12.44 -5.66
N SER A 14 2.68 11.37 -6.31
CA SER A 14 1.62 11.50 -7.32
C SER A 14 0.42 12.23 -6.69
N PRO A 15 -0.15 13.25 -7.34
CA PRO A 15 -1.39 13.89 -6.86
C PRO A 15 -2.56 12.91 -6.82
N HIS A 16 -2.43 11.74 -7.44
CA HIS A 16 -3.39 10.65 -7.48
C HIS A 16 -2.97 9.46 -6.60
N ALA A 17 -2.07 9.68 -5.63
CA ALA A 17 -1.65 8.63 -4.70
C ALA A 17 -2.74 8.32 -3.68
N VAL A 18 -3.11 7.05 -3.55
CA VAL A 18 -4.01 6.55 -2.52
C VAL A 18 -3.32 5.45 -1.73
N THR A 19 -3.51 5.46 -0.42
CA THR A 19 -2.92 4.45 0.48
C THR A 19 -4.03 3.55 0.98
N VAL A 20 -3.81 2.24 0.91
CA VAL A 20 -4.81 1.23 1.27
C VAL A 20 -4.16 0.25 2.23
N SER A 21 -4.65 0.20 3.47
CA SER A 21 -4.28 -0.87 4.40
C SER A 21 -5.05 -2.13 4.05
N VAL A 22 -4.34 -3.26 3.96
CA VAL A 22 -4.92 -4.57 3.67
C VAL A 22 -4.42 -5.61 4.67
N PRO A 23 -5.29 -6.48 5.21
CA PRO A 23 -4.86 -7.59 6.05
C PRO A 23 -3.87 -8.52 5.34
N ALA A 24 -2.92 -9.12 6.07
CA ALA A 24 -1.97 -10.07 5.49
C ALA A 24 -2.66 -11.27 4.79
N SER A 25 -3.82 -11.70 5.31
CA SER A 25 -4.64 -12.77 4.73
C SER A 25 -5.30 -12.41 3.39
N VAL A 26 -5.40 -11.11 3.10
CA VAL A 26 -5.84 -10.57 1.81
C VAL A 26 -4.64 -10.36 0.91
N ALA A 27 -3.57 -9.74 1.43
CA ALA A 27 -2.36 -9.43 0.66
C ALA A 27 -1.63 -10.65 0.08
N ASN A 28 -1.64 -11.77 0.81
CA ASN A 28 -1.01 -13.02 0.40
C ASN A 28 -1.91 -13.91 -0.47
N ASP A 29 -3.05 -13.39 -0.92
CA ASP A 29 -4.02 -14.09 -1.79
C ASP A 29 -4.27 -13.27 -3.05
N LEU A 30 -3.81 -13.78 -4.20
CA LEU A 30 -3.92 -13.07 -5.48
C LEU A 30 -5.38 -12.81 -5.88
N GLY A 31 -6.28 -13.75 -5.62
CA GLY A 31 -7.69 -13.61 -5.96
C GLY A 31 -8.33 -12.47 -5.19
N LYS A 32 -8.07 -12.42 -3.88
CA LYS A 32 -8.57 -11.34 -3.02
C LYS A 32 -7.94 -10.00 -3.36
N MET A 33 -6.64 -9.95 -3.67
CA MET A 33 -6.00 -8.70 -4.09
C MET A 33 -6.56 -8.15 -5.40
N ASN A 34 -6.91 -9.02 -6.35
CA ASN A 34 -7.57 -8.60 -7.58
C ASN A 34 -8.97 -8.03 -7.30
N GLU A 35 -9.76 -8.68 -6.46
CA GLU A 35 -11.09 -8.20 -6.07
C GLU A 35 -11.03 -6.85 -5.34
N VAL A 36 -10.10 -6.71 -4.39
CA VAL A 36 -9.84 -5.45 -3.68
C VAL A 36 -9.43 -4.35 -4.64
N THR A 37 -8.48 -4.63 -5.54
CA THR A 37 -8.01 -3.65 -6.53
C THR A 37 -9.14 -3.18 -7.43
N LYS A 38 -9.94 -4.13 -7.95
CA LYS A 38 -11.11 -3.85 -8.79
C LYS A 38 -12.12 -2.95 -8.06
N SER A 39 -12.42 -3.29 -6.80
CA SER A 39 -13.36 -2.51 -5.96
C SER A 39 -12.86 -1.10 -5.67
N ILE A 40 -11.56 -0.93 -5.42
CA ILE A 40 -10.95 0.40 -5.21
C ILE A 40 -11.01 1.22 -6.49
N LEU A 41 -10.65 0.65 -7.63
CA LEU A 41 -10.72 1.32 -8.92
C LEU A 41 -12.16 1.73 -9.28
N GLY A 42 -13.15 0.91 -8.94
CA GLY A 42 -14.57 1.26 -9.04
C GLY A 42 -14.93 2.50 -8.23
N ARG A 43 -14.41 2.63 -7.00
CA ARG A 43 -14.59 3.84 -6.15
C ARG A 43 -13.84 5.05 -6.70
N LEU A 44 -12.73 4.83 -7.40
CA LEU A 44 -11.94 5.88 -8.04
C LEU A 44 -12.48 6.28 -9.43
N GLY A 45 -13.50 5.58 -9.94
CA GLY A 45 -14.32 5.98 -11.08
C GLY A 45 -14.47 4.95 -12.19
N CYS A 46 -13.60 3.93 -12.26
CA CYS A 46 -13.68 2.91 -13.30
C CYS A 46 -13.12 1.56 -12.81
N GLU A 47 -14.01 0.59 -12.64
CA GLU A 47 -13.68 -0.74 -12.13
C GLU A 47 -12.74 -1.56 -13.03
N GLY A 48 -12.74 -1.30 -14.35
CA GLY A 48 -11.89 -1.98 -15.33
C GLY A 48 -10.62 -1.22 -15.72
N CYS A 49 -10.35 -0.05 -15.12
CA CYS A 49 -9.24 0.80 -15.51
C CYS A 49 -8.06 0.63 -14.54
N HIS A 50 -6.86 0.32 -15.03
CA HIS A 50 -5.67 0.15 -14.18
C HIS A 50 -4.70 1.34 -14.20
N SER A 51 -5.07 2.42 -14.89
CA SER A 51 -4.28 3.64 -15.09
C SER A 51 -4.92 4.85 -14.39
N GLY A 52 -4.10 5.85 -14.04
CA GLY A 52 -4.57 7.13 -13.49
C GLY A 52 -4.41 7.32 -11.98
N PHE A 53 -4.11 6.25 -11.23
CA PHE A 53 -3.89 6.31 -9.78
C PHE A 53 -2.63 5.56 -9.37
N ASP A 54 -1.95 6.07 -8.34
CA ASP A 54 -0.84 5.39 -7.66
C ASP A 54 -1.40 4.73 -6.38
N ILE A 55 -1.78 3.46 -6.48
CA ILE A 55 -2.37 2.71 -5.36
C ILE A 55 -1.27 2.03 -4.56
N ARG A 56 -1.13 2.42 -3.29
CA ARG A 56 -0.09 1.93 -2.38
C ARG A 56 -0.71 1.02 -1.33
N TYR A 57 -0.54 -0.27 -1.50
CA TYR A 57 -0.98 -1.27 -0.53
C TYR A 57 0.00 -1.35 0.64
N LEU A 58 -0.51 -1.11 1.85
CA LEU A 58 0.16 -1.35 3.11
C LEU A 58 -0.38 -2.64 3.70
N ILE A 59 0.44 -3.67 3.73
CA ILE A 59 0.07 -4.93 4.37
C ILE A 59 0.08 -4.71 5.88
N GLU A 60 -1.07 -4.90 6.51
CA GLU A 60 -1.20 -4.83 7.96
C GLU A 60 -0.26 -5.86 8.60
N ARG A 61 0.52 -5.36 9.56
CA ARG A 61 1.46 -6.15 10.35
C ARG A 61 0.98 -6.12 11.78
N ASP A 62 0.56 -7.26 12.26
CA ASP A 62 0.17 -7.39 13.66
C ASP A 62 1.41 -7.57 14.53
N PHE A 63 1.57 -6.66 15.48
CA PHE A 63 2.44 -6.85 16.64
C PHE A 63 1.56 -7.27 17.81
N ARG A 64 1.90 -8.38 18.46
CA ARG A 64 1.31 -8.78 19.74
C ARG A 64 2.21 -8.25 20.84
N VAL A 65 1.65 -7.49 21.77
CA VAL A 65 2.36 -7.03 22.96
C VAL A 65 1.88 -7.89 24.13
N ASN A 66 2.80 -8.56 24.81
CA ASN A 66 2.47 -9.35 25.99
C ASN A 66 2.59 -8.51 27.28
N PRO A 67 2.09 -9.00 28.44
CA PRO A 67 2.16 -8.25 29.71
C PRO A 67 3.58 -7.91 30.19
N ASP A 68 4.59 -8.64 29.72
CA ASP A 68 6.01 -8.37 29.99
C ASP A 68 6.61 -7.30 29.06
N LEU A 69 5.79 -6.61 28.28
CA LEU A 69 6.18 -5.64 27.25
C LEU A 69 7.06 -6.22 26.15
N ARG A 70 7.08 -7.55 25.97
CA ARG A 70 7.73 -8.14 24.81
C ARG A 70 6.82 -8.00 23.60
N ILE A 71 7.44 -7.62 22.48
CA ILE A 71 6.80 -7.51 21.18
C ILE A 71 7.02 -8.82 20.45
N GLU A 72 5.92 -9.50 20.16
CA GLU A 72 5.85 -10.71 19.35
C GLU A 72 5.10 -10.40 18.06
N GLY A 73 5.19 -11.28 17.06
CA GLY A 73 4.64 -11.01 15.73
C GLY A 73 5.66 -10.38 14.79
N PHE A 74 5.17 -9.73 13.74
CA PHE A 74 5.80 -9.60 12.42
C PHE A 74 7.29 -10.02 12.32
N SER A 75 7.53 -11.27 11.93
CA SER A 75 8.83 -11.75 11.48
C SER A 75 8.90 -11.62 9.95
N PRO A 76 9.75 -10.74 9.38
CA PRO A 76 9.97 -10.69 7.95
C PRO A 76 10.74 -11.93 7.53
N HIS A 77 10.06 -13.04 7.27
CA HIS A 77 10.63 -14.06 6.39
C HIS A 77 10.67 -13.47 4.98
N VAL A 78 11.73 -12.73 4.69
CA VAL A 78 12.12 -12.34 3.34
C VAL A 78 12.59 -13.59 2.60
N GLY A 79 11.63 -14.27 1.97
CA GLY A 79 11.88 -15.39 1.08
C GLY A 79 10.61 -15.60 0.25
N PHE A 80 10.74 -15.42 -1.06
CA PHE A 80 9.81 -16.00 -2.02
C PHE A 80 9.91 -17.52 -1.99
#